data_AF-A0A925UFC9-F1
#
_entry.id   AF-A0A925UFC9-F1
#
_cell.length_a   1.000
_cell.length_b   1.000
_cell.length_c   1.000
_cell.angle_alpha   90.00
_cell.angle_beta   90.00
_cell.angle_gamma   90.00
#
_symmetry.space_group_name_H-M   'P 1'
#
loop_
_entity.id
_entity.type
_entity.pdbx_description
1 polymer ?
#
loop_
_entity_poly.entity_id
_entity_poly.type
_entity_poly.pdbx_seq_one_letter_code
_entity_poly.pdbx_strand_id
1 'polypeptide(L)'
;MKSDASTRTRVLGAVLILIGAALSVAMGWGTWQSAPTFLHPGELIDGERFAGTREQGQFALALFSAVAMAGLAFVGIGAHQFATGRRDRRPLIFGALAVGLTKVLVWQMARML
;
A
#
# COMPACT_ATOMS: atom_id res chain seq x y z
N MET A 1 -4.24 -35.29 -11.74
CA MET A 1 -4.79 -33.96 -12.11
C MET A 1 -4.85 -32.95 -10.93
N LYS A 2 -3.94 -33.02 -9.93
CA LYS A 2 -3.84 -32.07 -8.80
C LYS A 2 -2.60 -31.15 -8.84
N SER A 3 -1.62 -31.46 -9.70
CA SER A 3 -0.36 -30.71 -9.84
C SER A 3 -0.56 -29.29 -10.38
N ASP A 4 -1.49 -29.12 -11.31
CA ASP A 4 -1.57 -27.89 -12.12
C ASP A 4 -2.23 -26.74 -11.35
N ALA A 5 -3.23 -27.05 -10.53
CA ALA A 5 -3.93 -26.07 -9.69
C ALA A 5 -3.03 -25.49 -8.59
N SER A 6 -2.17 -26.33 -7.99
CA SER A 6 -1.19 -25.89 -6.98
C SER A 6 -0.13 -24.98 -7.61
N THR A 7 0.43 -25.40 -8.76
CA THR A 7 1.43 -24.62 -9.50
C THR A 7 0.88 -23.26 -9.92
N ARG A 8 -0.34 -23.21 -10.45
CA ARG A 8 -1.02 -21.96 -10.80
C ARG A 8 -1.20 -21.03 -9.60
N THR A 9 -1.56 -21.58 -8.43
CA THR A 9 -1.71 -20.80 -7.20
C THR A 9 -0.38 -20.22 -6.73
N ARG A 10 0.71 -20.98 -6.85
CA ARG A 10 2.05 -20.49 -6.51
C ARG A 10 2.50 -19.37 -7.45
N VAL A 11 2.29 -19.52 -8.76
CA VAL A 11 2.61 -18.46 -9.73
C VAL A 11 1.82 -17.19 -9.44
N LEU A 12 0.51 -17.30 -9.17
CA LEU A 12 -0.31 -16.15 -8.77
C LEU A 12 0.19 -15.52 -7.46
N GLY A 13 0.60 -16.33 -6.49
CA GLY A 13 1.23 -15.87 -5.25
C GLY A 13 2.50 -15.06 -5.52
N ALA A 14 3.40 -15.57 -6.38
CA ALA A 14 4.62 -14.87 -6.77
C ALA A 14 4.34 -13.53 -7.48
N VAL A 15 3.36 -13.51 -8.39
CA VAL A 15 2.91 -12.27 -9.04
C VAL A 15 2.36 -11.27 -8.01
N LEU A 16 1.59 -11.73 -7.04
CA LEU A 16 1.05 -10.89 -5.98
C LEU A 16 2.16 -10.29 -5.09
N ILE A 17 3.21 -11.07 -4.80
CA ILE A 17 4.39 -10.60 -4.07
C ILE A 17 5.07 -9.50 -4.87
N LEU A 18 5.33 -9.71 -6.16
CA LEU A 18 6.02 -8.73 -7.00
C LEU A 18 5.23 -7.42 -7.09
N ILE A 19 3.92 -7.49 -7.34
CA ILE A 19 3.06 -6.30 -7.42
C ILE A 19 2.98 -5.60 -6.07
N GLY A 20 2.75 -6.35 -4.99
CA GLY A 20 2.65 -5.79 -3.64
C GLY A 20 3.94 -5.12 -3.20
N ALA A 21 5.09 -5.74 -3.49
CA ALA A 21 6.41 -5.21 -3.16
C ALA A 21 6.71 -3.95 -3.99
N ALA A 22 6.48 -3.98 -5.30
CA ALA A 22 6.67 -2.82 -6.16
C ALA A 22 5.80 -1.63 -5.72
N LEU A 23 4.53 -1.88 -5.41
CA LEU A 23 3.59 -0.86 -4.96
C LEU A 23 3.95 -0.31 -3.58
N SER A 24 4.37 -1.18 -2.66
CA SER A 24 4.82 -0.78 -1.33
C SER A 24 6.09 0.07 -1.38
N VAL A 25 7.10 -0.37 -2.13
CA VAL A 25 8.37 0.34 -2.28
C VAL A 25 8.16 1.67 -2.99
N ALA A 26 7.43 1.71 -4.11
CA ALA A 26 7.19 2.94 -4.86
C ALA A 26 6.46 3.99 -4.02
N MET A 27 5.41 3.59 -3.29
CA MET A 27 4.63 4.53 -2.48
C MET A 27 5.35 4.92 -1.18
N GLY A 28 6.08 3.99 -0.56
CA GLY A 28 6.91 4.28 0.61
C GLY A 28 8.03 5.26 0.26
N TRP A 29 8.71 5.04 -0.87
CA TRP A 29 9.72 5.95 -1.39
C TRP A 29 9.13 7.32 -1.75
N GLY A 30 8.01 7.36 -2.48
CA GLY A 30 7.32 8.60 -2.82
C GLY A 30 6.87 9.39 -1.58
N THR A 31 6.43 8.69 -0.53
CA THR A 31 6.11 9.31 0.77
C THR A 31 7.34 9.94 1.39
N TRP A 32 8.46 9.22 1.44
CA TRP A 32 9.72 9.72 2.01
C TRP A 32 10.22 10.96 1.28
N GLN A 33 10.19 10.94 -0.06
CA GLN A 33 10.66 12.04 -0.89
C GLN A 33 9.73 13.26 -0.83
N SER A 34 8.41 13.05 -0.80
CA SER A 34 7.41 14.14 -0.82
C SER A 34 7.09 14.69 0.58
N ALA A 35 7.42 13.96 1.65
CA ALA A 35 7.18 14.36 3.04
C ALA A 35 7.67 15.77 3.39
N PRO A 36 8.94 16.15 3.12
CA PRO A 36 9.41 17.49 3.50
C PRO A 36 8.62 18.58 2.76
N THR A 37 8.35 18.41 1.47
CA THR A 37 7.61 19.34 0.62
C THR A 37 6.14 19.49 1.02
N PHE A 38 5.48 18.39 1.43
CA PHE A 38 4.08 18.42 1.87
C PHE A 38 3.88 18.91 3.32
N LEU A 39 4.91 18.78 4.17
CA LEU A 39 4.84 19.24 5.56
C LEU A 39 5.17 20.73 5.72
N HIS A 40 5.83 21.35 4.73
CA HIS A 40 6.22 22.76 4.70
C HIS A 40 5.66 23.47 3.45
N PRO A 41 4.32 23.62 3.34
CA PRO A 41 3.71 24.29 2.20
C PRO A 41 4.23 25.73 2.01
N GLY A 42 4.45 26.13 0.76
CA GLY A 42 4.95 27.45 0.40
C GLY A 42 6.48 27.61 0.42
N GLU A 43 7.20 26.69 1.06
CA GLU A 43 8.67 26.64 1.01
C GLU A 43 9.16 25.93 -0.26
N LEU A 44 10.31 26.36 -0.78
CA LEU A 44 10.97 25.69 -1.90
C LEU A 44 11.93 24.65 -1.33
N ILE A 45 11.63 23.38 -1.53
CA ILE A 45 12.43 22.24 -1.06
C ILE A 45 12.81 21.40 -2.28
N ASP A 46 14.11 21.17 -2.48
CA ASP A 46 14.65 20.42 -3.62
C ASP A 46 14.15 20.88 -5.01
N GLY A 47 13.89 22.18 -5.14
CA GLY A 47 13.38 22.78 -6.38
C GLY A 47 11.88 22.61 -6.61
N GLU A 48 11.18 21.91 -5.72
CA GLU A 48 9.73 21.76 -5.73
C GLU A 48 9.08 22.65 -4.66
N ARG A 49 7.86 23.14 -4.95
CA ARG A 49 7.06 23.90 -4.00
C ARG A 49 5.64 23.36 -3.98
N PHE A 50 5.18 22.95 -2.81
CA PHE A 50 3.78 22.59 -2.64
C PHE A 50 2.93 23.86 -2.48
N ALA A 51 1.99 24.07 -3.40
CA ALA A 51 1.09 25.22 -3.42
C ALA A 51 -0.23 24.98 -2.65
N GLY A 52 -0.44 23.77 -2.14
CA GLY A 52 -1.63 23.41 -1.36
C GLY A 52 -1.54 23.83 0.11
N THR A 53 -2.59 23.53 0.88
CA THR A 53 -2.59 23.75 2.33
C THR A 53 -1.85 22.62 3.07
N ARG A 54 -1.39 22.89 4.29
CA ARG A 54 -0.74 21.87 5.12
C ARG A 54 -1.61 20.62 5.30
N GLU A 55 -2.92 20.81 5.40
CA GLU A 55 -3.88 19.72 5.57
C GLU A 55 -3.96 18.83 4.32
N GLN A 56 -3.93 19.45 3.13
CA GLN A 56 -3.90 18.71 1.86
C GLN A 56 -2.60 17.89 1.72
N GLY A 57 -1.46 18.44 2.14
CA GLY A 57 -0.17 17.74 2.14
C GLY A 57 -0.17 16.53 3.10
N GLN A 58 -0.69 16.70 4.31
CA GLN A 58 -0.86 15.61 5.27
C GLN A 58 -1.79 14.51 4.75
N PHE A 59 -2.89 14.89 4.10
CA PHE A 59 -3.80 13.94 3.49
C PHE A 59 -3.14 13.14 2.36
N ALA A 60 -2.34 13.79 1.52
CA ALA A 60 -1.58 13.12 0.47
C ALA A 60 -0.57 12.10 1.04
N LEU A 61 0.18 12.46 2.08
CA LEU A 61 1.10 11.53 2.76
C LEU A 61 0.38 10.36 3.41
N ALA A 62 -0.77 10.62 4.04
CA ALA A 62 -1.60 9.57 4.64
C ALA A 62 -2.09 8.58 3.56
N LEU A 63 -2.50 9.08 2.40
CA LEU A 63 -2.92 8.25 1.28
C LEU A 63 -1.76 7.41 0.73
N PHE A 64 -0.59 8.01 0.50
CA PHE A 64 0.58 7.27 0.01
C PHE A 64 1.02 6.18 0.99
N SER A 65 1.05 6.50 2.29
CA SER A 65 1.36 5.54 3.35
C SER A 65 0.34 4.40 3.40
N ALA A 66 -0.96 4.70 3.24
CA ALA A 66 -2.02 3.71 3.20
C ALA A 66 -1.87 2.75 2.01
N VAL A 67 -1.54 3.27 0.82
CA VAL A 67 -1.30 2.46 -0.37
C VAL A 67 -0.04 1.59 -0.17
N ALA A 68 1.01 2.13 0.45
CA ALA A 68 2.22 1.38 0.75
C ALA A 68 1.95 0.18 1.68
N MET A 69 1.11 0.38 2.70
CA MET A 69 0.65 -0.67 3.63
C MET A 69 -0.23 -1.71 2.94
N ALA A 70 -1.11 -1.30 2.03
CA ALA A 70 -1.89 -2.23 1.21
C ALA A 70 -0.99 -3.11 0.32
N GLY A 71 0.08 -2.54 -0.23
CA GLY A 71 1.12 -3.29 -0.95
C GLY A 71 1.75 -4.39 -0.08
N LEU A 72 2.12 -4.08 1.17
CA LEU A 72 2.64 -5.07 2.13
C LEU A 72 1.63 -6.19 2.42
N ALA A 73 0.34 -5.85 2.55
CA ALA A 73 -0.70 -6.87 2.74
C ALA A 73 -0.77 -7.84 1.54
N PHE A 74 -0.62 -7.36 0.31
CA PHE A 74 -0.53 -8.21 -0.87
C PHE A 74 0.74 -9.07 -0.89
N VAL A 75 1.88 -8.55 -0.43
CA VAL A 75 3.09 -9.37 -0.24
C VAL A 75 2.82 -10.52 0.71
N GLY A 76 2.21 -10.26 1.87
CA GLY A 76 1.88 -11.30 2.85
C GLY A 76 0.92 -12.37 2.30
N ILE A 77 -0.14 -11.94 1.61
CA ILE A 77 -1.10 -12.87 0.97
C ILE A 77 -0.41 -13.70 -0.13
N GLY A 78 0.42 -13.07 -0.94
CA GLY A 78 1.16 -13.71 -2.02
C GLY A 78 2.18 -14.73 -1.49
N ALA A 79 2.92 -14.37 -0.44
CA ALA A 79 3.87 -15.24 0.25
C ALA A 79 3.19 -16.50 0.80
N HIS A 80 2.01 -16.35 1.41
CA HIS A 80 1.21 -17.48 1.87
C HIS A 80 0.79 -18.40 0.71
N GLN A 81 0.27 -17.83 -0.39
CA GLN A 81 -0.14 -18.60 -1.56
C GLN A 81 1.04 -19.30 -2.24
N PHE A 82 2.20 -18.65 -2.29
CA PHE A 82 3.42 -19.20 -2.86
C PHE A 82 3.96 -20.37 -2.03
N ALA A 83 4.05 -20.21 -0.70
CA ALA A 83 4.55 -21.24 0.20
C ALA A 83 3.61 -22.47 0.25
N THR A 84 2.31 -22.23 0.42
CA THR A 84 1.33 -23.32 0.63
C THR A 84 0.80 -23.93 -0.66
N GLY A 85 0.83 -23.21 -1.79
CA GLY A 85 0.14 -23.59 -3.01
C GLY A 85 -1.40 -23.63 -2.86
N ARG A 86 -1.93 -23.00 -1.80
CA ARG A 86 -3.36 -23.02 -1.46
C ARG A 86 -3.91 -21.60 -1.47
N ARG A 87 -5.14 -21.47 -1.99
CA ARG A 87 -5.89 -20.21 -1.95
C ARG A 87 -6.91 -20.27 -0.82
N ASP A 88 -6.46 -19.90 0.37
CA ASP A 88 -7.34 -19.82 1.53
C ASP A 88 -8.10 -18.49 1.55
N ARG A 89 -9.36 -18.51 2.01
CA ARG A 89 -10.17 -17.28 2.15
C ARG A 89 -9.67 -16.38 3.29
N ARG A 90 -9.01 -16.95 4.30
CA ARG A 90 -8.55 -16.22 5.49
C ARG A 90 -7.51 -15.13 5.17
N PRO A 91 -6.41 -15.41 4.44
CA PRO A 91 -5.47 -14.35 4.02
C PRO A 91 -6.15 -13.23 3.22
N LEU A 92 -7.10 -13.58 2.34
CA LEU A 92 -7.85 -12.59 1.56
C LEU A 92 -8.71 -11.69 2.45
N ILE A 93 -9.35 -12.26 3.49
CA ILE A 93 -10.12 -11.48 4.47
C ILE A 93 -9.19 -10.57 5.26
N PHE A 94 -8.03 -11.04 5.72
CA PHE A 94 -7.06 -10.20 6.42
C PHE A 94 -6.52 -9.07 5.54
N GLY A 95 -6.23 -9.34 4.25
CA GLY A 95 -5.86 -8.28 3.31
C GLY A 95 -6.98 -7.28 3.06
N ALA A 96 -8.22 -7.75 2.91
CA ALA A 96 -9.38 -6.87 2.75
C ALA A 96 -9.62 -6.01 3.99
N LEU A 97 -9.42 -6.57 5.20
CA LEU A 97 -9.49 -5.83 6.46
C LEU A 97 -8.35 -4.81 6.57
N ALA A 98 -7.13 -5.14 6.16
CA ALA A 98 -6.00 -4.20 6.17
C ALA A 98 -6.24 -3.02 5.22
N VAL A 99 -6.79 -3.27 4.03
CA VAL A 99 -7.20 -2.24 3.07
C VAL A 99 -8.41 -1.44 3.58
N GLY A 100 -9.38 -2.12 4.21
CA GLY A 100 -10.53 -1.47 4.83
C GLY A 100 -10.13 -0.55 5.99
N LEU A 101 -9.22 -0.99 6.85
CA LEU A 101 -8.69 -0.22 7.97
C LEU A 101 -7.95 1.02 7.48
N THR A 102 -7.11 0.88 6.45
CA THR A 102 -6.43 2.05 5.85
C THR A 102 -7.43 3.05 5.27
N LYS A 103 -8.50 2.59 4.61
CA LYS A 103 -9.60 3.49 4.19
C LYS A 103 -10.28 4.19 5.36
N VAL A 104 -10.57 3.48 6.44
CA VAL A 104 -11.20 4.07 7.64
C VAL A 104 -10.31 5.12 8.27
N LEU A 105 -9.01 4.84 8.41
CA LEU A 105 -8.03 5.77 8.97
C LEU A 105 -7.91 7.04 8.11
N VAL A 106 -7.82 6.89 6.79
CA VAL A 106 -7.80 8.03 5.85
C VAL A 106 -9.10 8.83 5.93
N TRP A 107 -10.26 8.16 6.00
CA TRP A 107 -11.56 8.84 6.13
C TRP A 107 -11.72 9.58 7.47
N GLN A 108 -11.22 9.00 8.57
CA GLN A 108 -11.21 9.67 9.87
C GLN A 108 -10.32 10.91 9.85
N MET A 109 -9.14 10.84 9.24
CA MET A 109 -8.29 12.03 9.05
C MET A 109 -9.00 13.09 8.22
N ALA A 110 -9.67 12.71 7.12
CA ALA A 110 -10.42 13.64 6.29
C ALA A 110 -11.57 14.35 7.02
N ARG A 111 -12.14 13.72 8.05
CA ARG A 111 -13.21 14.28 8.89
C ARG A 111 -12.72 15.24 9.98
N MET A 112 -11.44 15.19 10.31
CA MET A 112 -10.83 16.07 11.31
C MET A 112 -10.25 17.35 10.68
N LEU A 113 -10.32 17.47 9.35
CA LEU A 113 -10.01 18.64 8.54
C LEU A 113 -11.28 19.43 8.25
#